data_AF-A0A7X8YPS6-F1
#
_entry.id   AF-A0A7X8YPS6-F1
#
_cell.length_a   1.000
_cell.length_b   1.000
_cell.length_c   1.000
_cell.angle_alpha   90.00
_cell.angle_beta   90.00
_cell.angle_gamma   90.00
#
_symmetry.space_group_name_H-M   'P 1'
#
loop_
_entity.id
_entity.type
_entity.pdbx_description
1 polymer ?
#
loop_
_entity_poly.entity_id
_entity_poly.type
_entity_poly.pdbx_seq_one_letter_code
_entity_poly.pdbx_strand_id
1 'polypeptide(L)'
;MNNNARYSKAQWKKLKELAGEVYKIELDAELDKLFDVFQSWKSGKVDCWDVEEAIHKFHQGPSRKLYNRHNNADADIIVAWALKGGILPADKVPEDLLEEIKHIMAIYD
;
A
#
# COMPACT_ATOMS: atom_id res chain seq x y z
N MET A 1 -4.40 -14.51 12.76
CA MET A 1 -5.05 -14.77 14.08
C MET A 1 -6.56 -14.68 13.92
N ASN A 2 -7.39 -15.14 14.86
CA ASN A 2 -8.84 -14.92 14.76
C ASN A 2 -9.17 -13.48 15.17
N ASN A 3 -9.12 -12.56 14.21
CA ASN A 3 -9.20 -11.12 14.44
C ASN A 3 -10.55 -10.65 15.04
N ASN A 4 -11.57 -11.52 15.05
CA ASN A 4 -12.87 -11.29 15.70
C ASN A 4 -12.80 -11.20 17.23
N ALA A 5 -11.71 -11.69 17.86
CA ALA A 5 -11.56 -11.59 19.31
C ALA A 5 -11.02 -10.21 19.75
N ARG A 6 -10.36 -9.47 18.86
CA ARG A 6 -9.70 -8.21 19.15
C ARG A 6 -10.45 -6.99 18.62
N TYR A 7 -11.07 -7.11 17.46
CA TYR A 7 -11.80 -6.01 16.84
C TYR A 7 -13.28 -6.32 16.72
N SER A 8 -14.12 -5.30 16.89
CA SER A 8 -15.50 -5.39 16.44
C SER A 8 -15.57 -5.62 14.92
N LYS A 9 -16.71 -6.15 14.43
CA LYS A 9 -16.94 -6.33 12.99
C LYS A 9 -16.77 -5.02 12.21
N ALA A 10 -17.18 -3.89 12.79
CA ALA A 10 -17.08 -2.57 12.18
C ALA A 10 -15.62 -2.10 12.10
N GLN A 11 -14.85 -2.23 13.20
CA GLN A 11 -13.43 -1.90 13.24
C GLN A 11 -12.63 -2.76 12.26
N TRP A 12 -12.88 -4.07 12.21
CA TRP A 12 -12.21 -4.96 11.26
C TRP A 12 -12.54 -4.63 9.81
N LYS A 13 -13.79 -4.28 9.51
CA LYS A 13 -14.18 -3.79 8.18
C LYS A 13 -13.41 -2.52 7.82
N LYS A 14 -13.34 -1.56 8.74
CA LYS A 14 -12.62 -0.30 8.53
C LYS A 14 -11.11 -0.51 8.33
N LEU A 15 -10.48 -1.42 9.06
CA LEU A 15 -9.07 -1.79 8.86
C LEU A 15 -8.82 -2.32 7.44
N LYS A 16 -9.70 -3.21 6.94
CA LYS A 16 -9.59 -3.72 5.56
C LYS A 16 -9.76 -2.63 4.51
N GLU A 17 -10.69 -1.70 4.73
CA GLU A 17 -10.88 -0.55 3.85
C GLU A 17 -9.63 0.33 3.80
N LEU A 18 -9.06 0.66 4.97
CA LEU A 18 -7.85 1.46 5.08
C LEU A 18 -6.63 0.75 4.47
N ALA A 19 -6.46 -0.56 4.71
CA ALA A 19 -5.39 -1.34 4.08
C ALA A 19 -5.52 -1.35 2.55
N GLY A 20 -6.74 -1.43 2.02
CA GLY A 20 -7.01 -1.30 0.59
C GLY A 20 -6.67 0.09 0.04
N GLU A 21 -6.95 1.15 0.81
CA GLU A 21 -6.57 2.53 0.46
C GLU A 21 -5.05 2.70 0.42
N VAL A 22 -4.33 2.15 1.41
CA VAL A 22 -2.87 2.12 1.42
C VAL A 22 -2.33 1.41 0.18
N TYR A 23 -2.87 0.23 -0.15
CA TYR A 23 -2.42 -0.49 -1.35
C TYR A 23 -2.63 0.35 -2.61
N LYS A 24 -3.77 1.03 -2.74
CA LYS A 24 -4.02 1.92 -3.87
C LYS A 24 -2.98 3.05 -3.95
N ILE A 25 -2.70 3.74 -2.85
CA ILE A 25 -1.72 4.84 -2.80
C ILE A 25 -0.34 4.35 -3.26
N GLU A 26 0.10 3.20 -2.76
CA GLU A 26 1.40 2.64 -3.13
C GLU A 26 1.44 2.20 -4.60
N LEU A 27 0.36 1.60 -5.10
CA LEU A 27 0.27 1.16 -6.49
C LEU A 27 0.26 2.34 -7.45
N ASP A 28 -0.51 3.39 -7.14
CA ASP A 28 -0.55 4.64 -7.92
C ASP A 28 0.86 5.25 -8.02
N ALA A 29 1.61 5.30 -6.91
CA ALA A 29 2.99 5.82 -6.91
C ALA A 29 3.97 4.99 -7.77
N GLU A 30 3.81 3.67 -7.85
CA GLU A 30 4.63 2.84 -8.76
C GLU A 30 4.19 2.96 -10.22
N LEU A 31 2.89 3.15 -10.47
CA LEU A 31 2.34 3.39 -11.80
C LEU A 31 2.76 4.75 -12.36
N ASP A 32 2.88 5.79 -11.53
CA ASP A 32 3.38 7.11 -11.94
C ASP A 32 4.80 7.01 -12.53
N LYS A 33 5.67 6.21 -11.92
CA LYS A 33 7.02 5.95 -12.46
C LYS A 33 6.97 5.28 -13.83
N LEU A 34 6.06 4.33 -14.02
CA LEU A 34 5.87 3.67 -15.31
C LEU A 34 5.31 4.66 -16.35
N PHE A 35 4.41 5.55 -15.93
CA PHE A 35 3.84 6.59 -16.77
C PHE A 35 4.90 7.60 -17.27
N ASP A 36 5.87 7.97 -16.45
CA ASP A 36 7.00 8.81 -16.88
C ASP A 36 7.82 8.18 -18.03
N VAL A 37 7.94 6.85 -18.05
CA VAL A 37 8.57 6.12 -19.16
C VAL A 37 7.72 6.21 -20.42
N PHE A 38 6.40 6.04 -20.31
CA PHE A 38 5.48 6.25 -21.43
C PHE A 38 5.55 7.67 -22.00
N GLN A 39 5.62 8.69 -21.14
CA GLN A 39 5.80 10.08 -21.58
C GLN A 39 7.13 10.27 -22.32
N SER A 40 8.21 9.69 -21.80
CA SER A 40 9.53 9.74 -22.41
C SER A 40 9.52 9.09 -23.79
N TRP A 41 8.88 7.94 -23.95
CA TRP A 41 8.70 7.27 -25.23
C TRP A 41 7.89 8.12 -26.21
N LYS A 42 6.80 8.72 -25.75
CA LYS A 42 5.96 9.58 -26.60
C LYS A 42 6.72 10.83 -27.10
N SER A 43 7.69 11.30 -26.31
CA SER A 43 8.59 12.39 -26.69
C SER A 43 9.82 11.96 -27.51
N GLY A 44 10.00 10.67 -27.78
CA GLY A 44 11.13 10.12 -28.55
C GLY A 44 12.45 10.05 -27.78
N LYS A 45 12.44 10.17 -26.44
CA LYS A 45 13.63 10.09 -25.58
C LYS A 45 14.11 8.66 -25.32
N VAL A 46 13.17 7.72 -25.37
CA VAL A 46 13.38 6.27 -25.22
C VAL A 46 12.58 5.57 -26.31
N ASP A 47 12.90 4.32 -26.61
CA ASP A 47 12.23 3.55 -27.65
C ASP A 47 11.18 2.57 -27.09
N CYS A 48 10.62 1.71 -27.96
CA CYS A 48 9.61 0.76 -27.53
C CYS A 48 10.16 -0.40 -26.68
N TRP A 49 11.44 -0.73 -26.81
CA TRP A 49 12.08 -1.78 -26.02
C TRP A 49 12.29 -1.32 -24.59
N ASP A 50 12.64 -0.04 -24.40
CA ASP A 50 12.74 0.57 -23.07
C ASP A 50 11.40 0.52 -22.30
N VAL A 51 10.28 0.78 -23.00
CA VAL A 51 8.94 0.71 -22.43
C VAL A 51 8.56 -0.73 -22.08
N GLU A 52 8.80 -1.68 -22.98
CA GLU A 52 8.51 -3.10 -22.76
C GLU A 52 9.26 -3.64 -21.53
N GLU A 53 10.55 -3.32 -21.41
CA GLU A 53 11.38 -3.69 -20.27
C GLU A 53 10.89 -3.01 -18.97
N ALA A 54 10.45 -1.76 -19.02
CA ALA A 54 9.88 -1.07 -17.85
C ALA A 54 8.57 -1.74 -17.37
N ILE A 55 7.69 -2.14 -18.29
CA ILE A 55 6.47 -2.90 -17.97
C ILE A 55 6.84 -4.24 -17.34
N HIS A 56 7.81 -4.95 -17.92
CA HIS A 56 8.26 -6.25 -17.40
C HIS A 56 8.82 -6.12 -15.97
N LYS A 57 9.67 -5.12 -15.74
CA LYS A 57 10.24 -4.81 -14.41
C LYS A 57 9.15 -4.42 -13.41
N PHE A 58 8.21 -3.57 -13.77
CA PHE A 58 7.06 -3.21 -12.93
C PHE A 58 6.28 -4.45 -12.50
N HIS A 59 5.97 -5.32 -13.45
CA HIS A 59 5.16 -6.51 -13.18
C HIS A 59 5.89 -7.52 -12.28
N GLN A 60 7.15 -7.85 -12.58
CA GLN A 60 7.91 -8.84 -11.82
C GLN A 60 8.39 -8.32 -10.45
N GLY A 61 8.61 -7.01 -10.33
CA GLY A 61 9.16 -6.39 -9.14
C GLY A 61 8.10 -5.65 -8.31
N PRO A 62 7.94 -4.33 -8.48
CA PRO A 62 7.05 -3.50 -7.64
C PRO A 62 5.63 -4.06 -7.48
N SER A 63 4.94 -4.36 -8.57
CA SER A 63 3.55 -4.85 -8.54
C SER A 63 3.42 -6.15 -7.73
N ARG A 64 4.32 -7.11 -7.98
CA ARG A 64 4.36 -8.39 -7.26
C ARG A 64 4.68 -8.19 -5.77
N LYS A 65 5.61 -7.29 -5.43
CA LYS A 65 5.98 -7.00 -4.04
C LYS A 65 4.81 -6.40 -3.27
N LEU A 66 4.10 -5.43 -3.85
CA LEU A 66 2.92 -4.82 -3.24
C LEU A 66 1.81 -5.86 -3.06
N TYR A 67 1.50 -6.64 -4.10
CA TYR A 67 0.52 -7.73 -4.01
C TYR A 67 0.85 -8.71 -2.87
N ASN A 68 2.11 -9.13 -2.76
CA ASN A 68 2.52 -10.06 -1.72
C ASN A 68 2.38 -9.45 -0.32
N ARG A 69 2.75 -8.17 -0.13
CA ARG A 69 2.61 -7.50 1.16
C ARG A 69 1.15 -7.42 1.58
N HIS A 70 0.29 -6.92 0.68
CA HIS A 70 -1.11 -6.62 0.97
C HIS A 70 -2.00 -7.86 1.09
N ASN A 71 -1.58 -9.01 0.53
CA ASN A 71 -2.31 -10.27 0.68
C ASN A 71 -1.79 -11.18 1.80
N ASN A 72 -0.55 -11.01 2.23
CA ASN A 72 0.06 -11.87 3.25
C ASN A 72 0.13 -11.25 4.65
N ALA A 73 -0.08 -9.93 4.77
CA ALA A 73 -0.15 -9.25 6.06
C ALA A 73 -1.61 -9.01 6.50
N ASP A 74 -1.85 -9.09 7.81
CA ASP A 74 -3.14 -8.69 8.39
C ASP A 74 -3.34 -7.16 8.25
N ALA A 75 -4.60 -6.75 8.11
CA ALA A 75 -4.95 -5.36 7.80
C ALA A 75 -4.50 -4.35 8.89
N ASP A 76 -4.48 -4.75 10.16
CA ASP A 76 -3.99 -3.91 11.26
C ASP A 76 -2.47 -3.67 11.19
N ILE A 77 -1.71 -4.66 10.75
CA ILE A 77 -0.27 -4.53 10.49
C ILE A 77 -0.02 -3.52 9.35
N ILE A 78 -0.76 -3.67 8.24
CA ILE A 78 -0.64 -2.76 7.08
C ILE A 78 -0.95 -1.32 7.49
N VAL A 79 -2.06 -1.11 8.21
CA VAL A 79 -2.49 0.24 8.64
C VAL A 79 -1.50 0.85 9.63
N ALA A 80 -1.03 0.10 10.62
CA ALA A 80 -0.06 0.59 11.60
C ALA A 80 1.26 1.01 10.95
N TRP A 81 1.78 0.17 10.03
CA TRP A 81 2.97 0.49 9.25
C TRP A 81 2.76 1.75 8.39
N ALA A 82 1.63 1.86 7.69
CA ALA A 82 1.33 2.98 6.81
C ALA A 82 1.19 4.32 7.57
N LEU A 83 0.63 4.29 8.79
CA LEU A 83 0.57 5.45 9.68
C LEU A 83 1.97 5.92 10.10
N LYS A 84 2.83 4.98 10.52
CA LYS A 84 4.20 5.30 10.93
C LYS A 84 5.06 5.76 9.75
N GLY A 85 4.86 5.18 8.57
CA GLY A 85 5.53 5.58 7.34
C GLY A 85 4.99 6.86 6.70
N GLY A 86 3.93 7.47 7.25
CA GLY A 86 3.32 8.68 6.70
C GLY A 86 2.57 8.49 5.38
N ILE A 87 2.27 7.24 4.99
CA ILE A 87 1.50 6.90 3.79
C ILE A 87 0.01 7.15 4.04
N LEU A 88 -0.46 6.78 5.23
CA LEU A 88 -1.82 7.03 5.68
C LEU A 88 -1.78 8.14 6.74
N PRO A 89 -2.53 9.25 6.59
CA PRO A 89 -2.60 10.27 7.62
C PRO A 89 -3.49 9.78 8.78
N ALA A 90 -3.14 10.17 10.01
CA ALA A 90 -3.81 9.68 11.22
C ALA A 90 -5.29 10.09 11.32
N ASP A 91 -5.68 11.21 10.71
CA ASP A 91 -7.05 11.72 10.68
C ASP A 91 -8.03 10.85 9.87
N LYS A 92 -7.52 9.95 9.01
CA LYS A 92 -8.33 8.95 8.29
C LYS A 92 -8.76 7.78 9.19
N VAL A 93 -8.15 7.64 10.36
CA VAL A 93 -8.35 6.50 11.27
C VAL A 93 -9.17 6.95 12.48
N PRO A 94 -10.32 6.30 12.76
CA PRO A 94 -11.07 6.57 13.99
C PRO A 94 -10.21 6.44 15.24
N GLU A 95 -10.42 7.32 16.23
CA GLU A 95 -9.60 7.39 17.44
C GLU A 95 -9.62 6.06 18.23
N ASP A 96 -10.79 5.43 18.36
CA ASP A 96 -10.93 4.13 19.02
C ASP A 96 -10.08 3.05 18.34
N LEU A 97 -10.03 3.06 17.00
CA LEU A 97 -9.22 2.13 16.23
C LEU A 97 -7.74 2.45 16.32
N LEU A 98 -7.37 3.72 16.40
CA LEU A 98 -5.98 4.17 16.55
C LEU A 98 -5.41 3.69 17.90
N GLU A 99 -6.17 3.81 18.99
CA GLU A 99 -5.78 3.27 20.29
C GLU A 99 -5.58 1.75 20.24
N GLU A 100 -6.47 1.01 19.57
CA GLU A 100 -6.39 -0.45 19.44
C GLU A 100 -5.15 -0.95 18.66
N ILE A 101 -4.56 -0.12 17.79
CA ILE A 101 -3.39 -0.50 16.98
C ILE A 101 -2.08 0.16 17.44
N LYS A 102 -2.11 1.02 18.48
CA LYS A 102 -0.93 1.75 18.97
C LYS A 102 0.25 0.83 19.30
N HIS A 103 0.02 -0.32 19.93
CA HIS A 103 1.10 -1.26 20.26
C HIS A 103 1.71 -1.93 19.04
N ILE A 104 0.97 -2.08 17.94
CA ILE A 104 1.53 -2.51 16.65
C ILE A 104 2.37 -1.38 16.07
N MET A 105 1.87 -0.15 16.12
CA MET A 105 2.59 1.02 15.61
C MET A 105 3.95 1.20 16.30
N ALA A 106 4.03 0.93 17.61
CA ALA A 106 5.27 1.00 18.39
C ALA A 106 6.37 0.00 17.93
N ILE A 107 6.05 -0.98 17.10
CA ILE A 107 7.04 -1.91 16.51
C ILE A 107 7.87 -1.20 15.41
N TYR A 108 7.34 -0.12 14.83
CA TYR A 108 7.93 0.61 13.72
C TYR A 108 8.60 1.94 14.13
N ASP A 109 8.89 2.11 15.43
CA ASP A 109 9.65 3.25 15.97
C ASP A 109 11.17 3.10 15.79
#